data_AF-A0A7Y2BTU3-F1
#
_entry.id   AF-A0A7Y2BTU3-F1
#
_cell.length_a   1.000
_cell.length_b   1.000
_cell.length_c   1.000
_cell.angle_alpha   90.00
_cell.angle_beta   90.00
_cell.angle_gamma   90.00
#
_symmetry.space_group_name_H-M   'P 1'
#
loop_
_entity.id
_entity.type
_entity.pdbx_description
1 polymer ?
#
loop_
_entity_poly.entity_id
_entity_poly.type
_entity_poly.pdbx_seq_one_letter_code
_entity_poly.pdbx_strand_id
1 'polypeptide(L)'
;MQTPVSPQHTKANWQKAISLAKLEERTKAIVKLDGKQILVLLSEGKIYAFNNRCPHEGFPLAEGTLSEGCILTCNWHSWRFNLEDGETLVGGDTLRHYPHDIRDGDIWLDVSDPPPEALRAKALAGLREAFDEHDYERIARELARFERADGDPLEALTHALEWAMDGLEFGTTHAQAAAPDWLALRSTIAAGDATDRLIPVVEIIGHLSWDVLMQKGPFLIPADEAEQFDADVFEQAIEDENEPLALAQARAGLRAGGGQLLRAPLERASLRHYQNFGHSVIYLDKAYELAGILGGRADAALLLPLVRSLCQTAREDLIPEFRAYGPALAAWDGTGMDAPDPGSFRGKGVDAALKLVRASSGRRQALY
;
A
#
# COMPACT_ATOMS: atom_id res chain seq x y z
N MET A 1 -35.38 13.19 4.65
CA MET A 1 -35.05 11.75 4.68
C MET A 1 -34.87 11.31 3.24
N GLN A 2 -33.62 11.19 2.80
CA GLN A 2 -33.28 10.69 1.47
C GLN A 2 -33.24 9.16 1.54
N THR A 3 -34.00 8.51 0.67
CA THR A 3 -33.94 7.07 0.44
C THR A 3 -32.52 6.71 -0.04
N PRO A 4 -31.88 5.63 0.45
CA PRO A 4 -30.57 5.24 -0.05
C PRO A 4 -30.69 4.87 -1.52
N VAL A 5 -29.86 5.46 -2.37
CA VAL A 5 -29.73 5.08 -3.77
C VAL A 5 -29.09 3.69 -3.79
N SER A 6 -29.87 2.65 -4.12
CA SER A 6 -29.34 1.31 -4.33
C SER A 6 -28.36 1.31 -5.50
N PRO A 7 -27.11 0.82 -5.34
CA PRO A 7 -26.18 0.69 -6.46
C PRO A 7 -26.76 -0.32 -7.44
N GLN A 8 -26.85 0.05 -8.73
CA GLN A 8 -27.46 -0.74 -9.79
C GLN A 8 -26.96 -2.20 -9.74
N HIS A 9 -27.84 -3.12 -9.33
CA HIS A 9 -27.50 -4.53 -9.17
C HIS A 9 -27.25 -5.17 -10.54
N THR A 10 -26.43 -6.22 -10.56
CA THR A 10 -26.57 -7.27 -11.57
C THR A 10 -28.02 -7.77 -11.56
N LYS A 11 -28.54 -8.28 -12.69
CA LYS A 11 -29.93 -8.75 -12.77
C LYS A 11 -30.20 -9.74 -11.62
N ALA A 12 -31.19 -9.43 -10.77
CA ALA A 12 -31.46 -10.20 -9.54
C ALA A 12 -31.55 -11.71 -9.81
N ASN A 13 -30.89 -12.50 -8.96
CA ASN A 13 -30.80 -13.95 -9.09
C ASN A 13 -31.55 -14.62 -7.94
N TRP A 14 -32.88 -14.60 -8.03
CA TRP A 14 -33.75 -15.20 -7.02
C TRP A 14 -33.74 -16.72 -7.10
N GLN A 15 -33.37 -17.39 -6.01
CA GLN A 15 -33.39 -18.85 -5.89
C GLN A 15 -34.17 -19.28 -4.65
N LYS A 16 -34.93 -20.37 -4.77
CA LYS A 16 -35.66 -20.97 -3.65
C LYS A 16 -34.67 -21.53 -2.63
N ALA A 17 -34.74 -21.05 -1.39
CA ALA A 17 -33.86 -21.47 -0.30
C ALA A 17 -34.47 -22.60 0.54
N ILE A 18 -35.62 -22.33 1.17
CA ILE A 18 -36.30 -23.26 2.09
C ILE A 18 -37.78 -22.86 2.23
N SER A 19 -38.67 -23.80 2.55
CA SER A 19 -40.06 -23.48 2.88
C SER A 19 -40.16 -22.78 4.24
N LEU A 20 -41.04 -21.78 4.38
CA LEU A 20 -41.25 -21.03 5.63
C LEU A 20 -41.56 -21.94 6.81
N ALA A 21 -42.51 -22.88 6.65
CA ALA A 21 -42.90 -23.82 7.69
C ALA A 21 -41.72 -24.65 8.24
N LYS A 22 -40.77 -25.01 7.37
CA LYS A 22 -39.57 -25.77 7.77
C LYS A 22 -38.56 -24.90 8.51
N LEU A 23 -38.46 -23.61 8.17
CA LEU A 23 -37.64 -22.68 8.93
C LEU A 23 -38.27 -22.40 10.31
N GLU A 24 -39.59 -22.25 10.40
CA GLU A 24 -40.32 -22.10 11.66
C GLU A 24 -40.11 -23.28 12.61
N GLU A 25 -40.09 -24.52 12.10
CA GLU A 25 -39.82 -25.73 12.88
C GLU A 25 -38.37 -25.76 13.43
N ARG A 26 -37.40 -25.32 12.62
CA ARG A 26 -35.97 -25.51 12.91
C ARG A 26 -35.26 -24.31 13.50
N THR A 27 -35.89 -23.13 13.40
CA THR A 27 -35.38 -21.78 13.70
C THR A 27 -34.11 -21.34 12.95
N LYS A 28 -33.30 -22.28 12.44
CA LYS A 28 -32.14 -22.04 11.59
C LYS A 28 -31.94 -23.12 10.52
N ALA A 29 -31.39 -22.72 9.38
CA ALA A 29 -31.00 -23.65 8.31
C ALA A 29 -29.78 -23.12 7.54
N ILE A 30 -28.92 -24.02 7.07
CA ILE A 30 -27.89 -23.71 6.09
C ILE A 30 -28.40 -24.17 4.72
N VAL A 31 -28.40 -23.26 3.75
CA VAL A 31 -28.74 -23.56 2.34
C VAL A 31 -27.51 -23.35 1.45
N LYS A 32 -27.45 -24.10 0.35
CA LYS A 32 -26.41 -23.96 -0.67
C LYS A 32 -27.05 -23.48 -1.96
N LEU A 33 -26.78 -22.24 -2.34
CA LEU A 33 -27.32 -21.60 -3.53
C LEU A 33 -26.18 -20.95 -4.29
N ASP A 34 -26.07 -21.20 -5.60
CA ASP A 34 -25.02 -20.59 -6.44
C ASP A 34 -23.58 -20.76 -5.87
N GLY A 35 -23.28 -21.94 -5.31
CA GLY A 35 -22.00 -22.24 -4.67
C GLY A 35 -21.74 -21.54 -3.32
N LYS A 36 -22.68 -20.71 -2.84
CA LYS A 36 -22.61 -19.97 -1.58
C LYS A 36 -23.26 -20.77 -0.45
N GLN A 37 -22.67 -20.76 0.73
CA GLN A 37 -23.31 -21.28 1.95
C GLN A 37 -23.99 -20.13 2.68
N ILE A 38 -25.30 -20.20 2.81
CA ILE A 38 -26.11 -19.13 3.39
C ILE A 38 -26.80 -19.66 4.65
N LEU A 39 -26.62 -18.96 5.75
CA LEU A 39 -27.32 -19.18 7.01
C LEU A 39 -28.64 -18.42 6.98
N VAL A 40 -29.75 -19.13 7.04
CA VAL A 40 -31.10 -18.57 7.17
C VAL A 40 -31.56 -18.78 8.62
N LEU A 41 -31.96 -17.69 9.27
CA LEU A 41 -32.38 -17.65 10.68
C LEU A 41 -33.80 -17.10 10.78
N LEU A 42 -34.59 -17.64 11.69
CA LEU A 42 -35.82 -17.04 12.18
C LEU A 42 -35.59 -16.64 13.64
N SER A 43 -35.55 -15.34 13.90
CA SER A 43 -35.40 -14.79 15.25
C SER A 43 -36.38 -13.66 15.45
N GLU A 44 -37.07 -13.63 16.59
CA GLU A 44 -38.05 -12.59 16.94
C GLU A 44 -39.11 -12.36 15.84
N GLY A 45 -39.50 -13.44 15.14
CA GLY A 45 -40.48 -13.40 14.06
C GLY A 45 -39.98 -12.82 12.72
N LYS A 46 -38.70 -12.49 12.61
CA LYS A 46 -38.06 -11.98 11.40
C LYS A 46 -37.12 -13.01 10.79
N ILE A 47 -37.07 -13.03 9.46
CA ILE A 47 -36.15 -13.89 8.69
C ILE A 47 -34.90 -13.10 8.38
N TYR A 48 -33.76 -13.72 8.62
CA TYR A 48 -32.46 -13.18 8.25
C TYR A 48 -31.69 -14.19 7.40
N ALA A 49 -30.94 -13.72 6.42
CA ALA A 49 -30.14 -14.57 5.54
C ALA A 49 -28.75 -13.98 5.30
N PHE A 50 -27.72 -14.70 5.73
CA PHE A 50 -26.33 -14.23 5.74
C PHE A 50 -25.38 -15.23 5.13
N ASN A 51 -24.19 -14.77 4.73
CA ASN A 51 -23.10 -15.70 4.44
C ASN A 51 -22.79 -16.52 5.70
N ASN A 52 -22.77 -17.85 5.58
CA ASN A 52 -22.44 -18.74 6.70
C ASN A 52 -20.94 -18.71 7.05
N ARG A 53 -20.13 -17.89 6.39
CA ARG A 53 -18.72 -17.67 6.72
C ARG A 53 -18.54 -16.33 7.42
N CYS A 54 -17.97 -16.36 8.62
CA CYS A 54 -17.51 -15.16 9.31
C CYS A 54 -16.56 -14.38 8.40
N PRO A 55 -16.77 -13.07 8.18
CA PRO A 55 -15.94 -12.28 7.27
C PRO A 55 -14.49 -12.12 7.75
N HIS A 56 -14.21 -12.40 9.03
CA HIS A 56 -12.86 -12.44 9.61
C HIS A 56 -12.01 -13.57 9.00
N GLU A 57 -12.20 -14.81 9.47
CA GLU A 57 -11.41 -15.99 9.06
C GLU A 57 -12.28 -17.18 8.61
N GLY A 58 -13.55 -16.92 8.29
CA GLY A 58 -14.41 -17.92 7.64
C GLY A 58 -15.05 -18.96 8.56
N PHE A 59 -15.06 -18.75 9.88
CA PHE A 59 -15.78 -19.61 10.83
C PHE A 59 -17.24 -19.85 10.38
N PRO A 60 -17.79 -21.08 10.50
CA PRO A 60 -19.20 -21.35 10.21
C PRO A 60 -20.13 -20.63 11.20
N LEU A 61 -20.77 -19.54 10.76
CA LEU A 61 -21.63 -18.72 11.63
C LEU A 61 -22.88 -19.43 12.14
N ALA A 62 -23.29 -20.53 11.50
CA ALA A 62 -24.36 -21.41 11.99
C ALA A 62 -24.03 -22.07 13.34
N GLU A 63 -22.74 -22.19 13.66
CA GLU A 63 -22.24 -22.64 14.96
C GLU A 63 -22.13 -21.49 15.97
N GLY A 64 -22.28 -20.24 15.52
CA GLY A 64 -22.25 -19.06 16.37
C GLY A 64 -23.40 -19.01 17.39
N THR A 65 -23.22 -18.17 18.40
CA THR A 65 -24.20 -17.96 19.47
C THR A 65 -25.06 -16.74 19.17
N LEU A 66 -26.38 -16.92 19.11
CA LEU A 66 -27.34 -15.82 18.96
C LEU A 66 -27.86 -15.41 20.34
N SER A 67 -27.64 -14.16 20.73
CA SER A 67 -28.17 -13.59 21.98
C SER A 67 -29.42 -12.75 21.73
N GLU A 68 -30.03 -12.26 22.83
CA GLU A 68 -31.12 -11.26 22.78
C GLU A 68 -30.74 -10.05 21.91
N GLY A 69 -31.74 -9.43 21.27
CA GLY A 69 -31.53 -8.28 20.39
C GLY A 69 -30.93 -8.67 19.03
N CYS A 70 -31.08 -9.94 18.62
CA CYS A 70 -30.59 -10.46 17.34
C CYS A 70 -29.09 -10.20 17.10
N ILE A 71 -28.26 -10.44 18.12
CA ILE A 71 -26.79 -10.30 18.01
C ILE A 71 -26.15 -11.67 17.82
N LEU A 72 -25.52 -11.88 16.66
CA LEU A 72 -24.82 -13.12 16.33
C LEU A 72 -23.34 -13.00 16.70
N THR A 73 -22.87 -13.86 17.59
CA THR A 73 -21.46 -13.93 18.01
C THR A 73 -20.77 -15.12 17.35
N CYS A 74 -19.69 -14.85 16.63
CA CYS A 74 -18.79 -15.87 16.09
C CYS A 74 -18.03 -16.56 17.24
N ASN A 75 -18.09 -17.88 17.34
CA ASN A 75 -17.45 -18.62 18.44
C ASN A 75 -15.92 -18.72 18.33
N TRP A 76 -15.31 -18.24 17.24
CA TRP A 76 -13.86 -18.28 17.08
C TRP A 76 -13.19 -17.05 17.71
N HIS A 77 -13.36 -15.88 17.12
CA HIS A 77 -12.72 -14.62 17.56
C HIS A 77 -13.71 -13.63 18.19
N SER A 78 -14.91 -14.11 18.57
CA SER A 78 -15.94 -13.32 19.26
C SER A 78 -16.43 -12.07 18.52
N TRP A 79 -16.23 -11.99 17.19
CA TRP A 79 -16.85 -10.95 16.38
C TRP A 79 -18.37 -11.02 16.52
N ARG A 80 -19.00 -9.84 16.66
CA ARG A 80 -20.45 -9.72 16.91
C ARG A 80 -21.10 -8.89 15.84
N PHE A 81 -22.25 -9.36 15.37
CA PHE A 81 -22.99 -8.74 14.30
C PHE A 81 -24.43 -8.52 14.72
N ASN A 82 -24.94 -7.32 14.46
CA ASN A 82 -26.37 -7.06 14.55
C ASN A 82 -27.04 -7.65 13.30
N LEU A 83 -27.99 -8.58 13.48
CA LEU A 83 -28.67 -9.18 12.34
C LEU A 83 -29.71 -8.26 11.70
N GLU A 84 -30.17 -7.21 12.39
CA GLU A 84 -31.17 -6.29 11.82
C GLU A 84 -30.64 -5.47 10.65
N ASP A 85 -29.41 -4.98 10.76
CA ASP A 85 -28.75 -4.11 9.77
C ASP A 85 -27.51 -4.78 9.15
N GLY A 86 -26.92 -5.80 9.78
CA GLY A 86 -25.69 -6.47 9.34
C GLY A 86 -24.41 -5.81 9.82
N GLU A 87 -24.53 -4.78 10.66
CA GLU A 87 -23.41 -4.02 11.17
C GLU A 87 -22.59 -4.83 12.18
N THR A 88 -21.30 -4.53 12.22
CA THR A 88 -20.37 -5.18 13.13
C THR A 88 -20.30 -4.37 14.43
N LEU A 89 -20.66 -5.02 15.53
CA LEU A 89 -20.61 -4.42 16.86
C LEU A 89 -19.23 -4.62 17.51
N VAL A 90 -18.57 -5.74 17.19
CA VAL A 90 -17.21 -6.08 17.64
C VAL A 90 -16.51 -6.77 16.47
N GLY A 91 -15.36 -6.25 16.03
CA GLY A 91 -14.65 -6.69 14.83
C GLY A 91 -14.50 -5.54 13.83
N GLY A 92 -14.20 -5.87 12.56
CA GLY A 92 -13.98 -4.87 11.50
C GLY A 92 -14.94 -4.96 10.31
N ASP A 93 -15.29 -6.16 9.83
CA ASP A 93 -16.04 -6.31 8.57
C ASP A 93 -17.50 -6.71 8.77
N THR A 94 -18.42 -6.05 8.07
CA THR A 94 -19.87 -6.32 8.09
C THR A 94 -20.29 -7.66 7.49
N LEU A 95 -21.43 -8.19 7.92
CA LEU A 95 -22.01 -9.39 7.33
C LEU A 95 -22.65 -9.09 5.98
N ARG A 96 -22.42 -9.99 5.01
CA ARG A 96 -23.16 -9.97 3.77
C ARG A 96 -24.57 -10.52 4.01
N HIS A 97 -25.56 -9.66 3.81
CA HIS A 97 -26.98 -10.01 3.71
C HIS A 97 -27.36 -10.54 2.33
N TYR A 98 -28.35 -11.41 2.32
CA TYR A 98 -29.05 -11.84 1.11
C TYR A 98 -30.52 -11.40 1.22
N PRO A 99 -30.97 -10.44 0.38
CA PRO A 99 -32.38 -10.04 0.35
C PRO A 99 -33.28 -11.26 0.17
N HIS A 100 -34.40 -11.28 0.90
CA HIS A 100 -35.35 -12.38 0.85
C HIS A 100 -36.74 -11.92 0.43
N ASP A 101 -37.51 -12.88 -0.10
CA ASP A 101 -38.90 -12.70 -0.49
C ASP A 101 -39.66 -14.01 -0.22
N ILE A 102 -40.94 -13.92 0.16
CA ILE A 102 -41.77 -15.11 0.43
C ILE A 102 -42.76 -15.27 -0.72
N ARG A 103 -42.67 -16.41 -1.41
CA ARG A 103 -43.52 -16.73 -2.57
C ARG A 103 -44.10 -18.10 -2.38
N ASP A 104 -45.42 -18.20 -2.39
CA ASP A 104 -46.16 -19.47 -2.25
C ASP A 104 -45.74 -20.32 -1.04
N GLY A 105 -45.41 -19.66 0.08
CA GLY A 105 -44.97 -20.33 1.32
C GLY A 105 -43.49 -20.73 1.35
N ASP A 106 -42.72 -20.40 0.30
CA ASP A 106 -41.28 -20.61 0.24
C ASP A 106 -40.50 -19.31 0.40
N ILE A 107 -39.34 -19.40 1.06
CA ILE A 107 -38.36 -18.31 1.18
C ILE A 107 -37.44 -18.37 -0.05
N TRP A 108 -37.38 -17.27 -0.78
CA TRP A 108 -36.49 -17.03 -1.90
C TRP A 108 -35.42 -16.03 -1.50
N LEU A 109 -34.20 -16.24 -1.96
CA LEU A 109 -33.07 -15.34 -1.71
C LEU A 109 -32.51 -14.81 -3.02
N ASP A 110 -32.20 -13.52 -3.06
CA ASP A 110 -31.40 -12.93 -4.13
C ASP A 110 -29.92 -13.20 -3.84
N VAL A 111 -29.31 -14.09 -4.62
CA VAL A 111 -27.91 -14.50 -4.44
C VAL A 111 -26.95 -13.79 -5.39
N SER A 112 -27.41 -12.72 -6.05
CA SER A 112 -26.57 -11.88 -6.89
C SER A 112 -25.41 -11.26 -6.09
N ASP A 113 -24.25 -11.18 -6.74
CA ASP A 113 -23.11 -10.43 -6.22
C ASP A 113 -23.27 -8.94 -6.59
N PRO A 114 -22.87 -8.01 -5.71
CA PRO A 114 -22.72 -6.61 -6.09
C PRO A 114 -21.82 -6.48 -7.33
N PRO A 115 -22.00 -5.43 -8.15
CA PRO A 115 -21.10 -5.18 -9.28
C PRO A 115 -19.63 -5.17 -8.84
N PRO A 116 -18.69 -5.68 -9.66
CA PRO A 116 -17.26 -5.72 -9.32
C PRO A 116 -16.69 -4.38 -8.87
N GLU A 117 -17.12 -3.28 -9.48
CA GLU A 117 -16.77 -1.90 -9.09
C GLU A 117 -17.07 -1.60 -7.61
N ALA A 118 -18.26 -1.98 -7.13
CA ALA A 118 -18.67 -1.76 -5.75
C ALA A 118 -17.88 -2.65 -4.77
N LEU A 119 -17.52 -3.86 -5.20
CA LEU A 119 -16.69 -4.78 -4.42
C LEU A 119 -15.25 -4.25 -4.29
N ARG A 120 -14.66 -3.75 -5.38
CA ARG A 120 -13.35 -3.09 -5.39
C ARG A 120 -13.33 -1.87 -4.49
N ALA A 121 -14.33 -0.99 -4.60
CA ALA A 121 -14.44 0.19 -3.76
C ALA A 121 -14.55 -0.17 -2.26
N LYS A 122 -15.34 -1.20 -1.92
CA LYS A 122 -15.44 -1.70 -0.54
C LYS A 122 -14.10 -2.26 -0.04
N ALA A 123 -13.42 -3.07 -0.86
CA ALA A 123 -12.13 -3.65 -0.49
C ALA A 123 -11.06 -2.56 -0.30
N LEU A 124 -11.05 -1.54 -1.15
CA LEU A 124 -10.11 -0.43 -1.01
C LEU A 124 -10.37 0.42 0.25
N ALA A 125 -11.64 0.64 0.60
CA ALA A 125 -11.99 1.31 1.86
C ALA A 125 -11.56 0.49 3.09
N GLY A 126 -11.80 -0.82 3.08
CA GLY A 126 -11.31 -1.72 4.14
C GLY A 126 -9.78 -1.78 4.20
N LEU A 127 -9.11 -1.75 3.05
CA LEU A 127 -7.65 -1.74 2.97
C LEU A 127 -7.09 -0.44 3.56
N ARG A 128 -7.76 0.69 3.34
CA ARG A 128 -7.40 1.97 3.95
C ARG A 128 -7.50 1.92 5.48
N GLU A 129 -8.61 1.43 6.02
CA GLU A 129 -8.75 1.26 7.48
C GLU A 129 -7.66 0.35 8.04
N ALA A 130 -7.40 -0.79 7.37
CA ALA A 130 -6.36 -1.73 7.77
C ALA A 130 -4.95 -1.12 7.71
N PHE A 131 -4.69 -0.27 6.71
CA PHE A 131 -3.44 0.46 6.57
C PHE A 131 -3.24 1.44 7.72
N ASP A 132 -4.27 2.21 8.08
CA ASP A 132 -4.22 3.21 9.15
C ASP A 132 -4.01 2.55 10.54
N GLU A 133 -4.57 1.36 10.74
CA GLU A 133 -4.47 0.60 12.00
C GLU A 133 -3.28 -0.38 12.07
N HIS A 134 -2.57 -0.57 10.95
CA HIS A 134 -1.57 -1.62 10.78
C HIS A 134 -2.12 -3.04 11.05
N ASP A 135 -3.34 -3.31 10.60
CA ASP A 135 -3.94 -4.64 10.61
C ASP A 135 -3.42 -5.45 9.41
N TYR A 136 -2.27 -6.09 9.57
CA TYR A 136 -1.59 -6.87 8.54
C TYR A 136 -2.48 -7.99 7.95
N GLU A 137 -3.24 -8.67 8.80
CA GLU A 137 -4.11 -9.77 8.37
C GLU A 137 -5.30 -9.26 7.55
N ARG A 138 -5.86 -8.10 7.91
CA ARG A 138 -6.88 -7.42 7.12
C ARG A 138 -6.32 -6.83 5.82
N ILE A 139 -5.09 -6.30 5.80
CA ILE A 139 -4.42 -5.88 4.55
C ILE A 139 -4.41 -7.03 3.54
N ALA A 140 -3.97 -8.22 3.96
CA ALA A 140 -3.97 -9.41 3.09
C ALA A 140 -5.38 -9.79 2.61
N ARG A 141 -6.36 -9.74 3.52
CA ARG A 141 -7.75 -10.08 3.23
C ARG A 141 -8.38 -9.12 2.23
N GLU A 142 -8.14 -7.82 2.36
CA GLU A 142 -8.71 -6.81 1.48
C GLU A 142 -8.06 -6.81 0.10
N LEU A 143 -6.75 -7.05 0.00
CA LEU A 143 -6.09 -7.27 -1.29
C LEU A 143 -6.66 -8.49 -2.03
N ALA A 144 -6.88 -9.60 -1.32
CA ALA A 144 -7.51 -10.78 -1.91
C ALA A 144 -8.96 -10.51 -2.35
N ARG A 145 -9.72 -9.70 -1.60
CA ARG A 145 -11.08 -9.27 -1.98
C ARG A 145 -11.06 -8.35 -3.21
N PHE A 146 -10.10 -7.44 -3.29
CA PHE A 146 -9.90 -6.54 -4.42
C PHE A 146 -9.56 -7.32 -5.70
N GLU A 147 -8.61 -8.26 -5.62
CA GLU A 147 -8.25 -9.13 -6.75
C GLU A 147 -9.41 -10.02 -7.20
N ARG A 148 -10.15 -10.61 -6.24
CA ARG A 148 -11.35 -11.41 -6.54
C ARG A 148 -12.47 -10.60 -7.22
N ALA A 149 -12.47 -9.28 -7.05
CA ALA A 149 -13.37 -8.36 -7.73
C ALA A 149 -12.77 -7.83 -9.05
N ASP A 150 -11.87 -8.60 -9.67
CA ASP A 150 -11.16 -8.29 -10.92
C ASP A 150 -10.31 -7.00 -10.83
N GLY A 151 -9.88 -6.61 -9.63
CA GLY A 151 -8.95 -5.49 -9.42
C GLY A 151 -7.48 -5.94 -9.53
N ASP A 152 -6.60 -5.06 -9.99
CA ASP A 152 -5.15 -5.32 -9.97
C ASP A 152 -4.57 -4.98 -8.59
N PRO A 153 -3.94 -5.91 -7.86
CA PRO A 153 -3.25 -5.61 -6.60
C PRO A 153 -2.23 -4.46 -6.69
N LEU A 154 -1.63 -4.20 -7.87
CA LEU A 154 -0.71 -3.07 -8.06
C LEU A 154 -1.43 -1.71 -8.06
N GLU A 155 -2.71 -1.66 -8.43
CA GLU A 155 -3.54 -0.47 -8.27
C GLU A 155 -3.78 -0.18 -6.78
N ALA A 156 -4.07 -1.21 -5.99
CA ALA A 156 -4.20 -1.08 -4.53
C ALA A 156 -2.89 -0.63 -3.86
N LEU A 157 -1.74 -1.12 -4.33
CA LEU A 157 -0.42 -0.62 -3.89
C LEU A 157 -0.22 0.86 -4.23
N THR A 158 -0.65 1.31 -5.41
CA THR A 158 -0.58 2.73 -5.78
C THR A 158 -1.37 3.60 -4.81
N HIS A 159 -2.57 3.17 -4.43
CA HIS A 159 -3.35 3.83 -3.38
C HIS A 159 -2.65 3.83 -2.02
N ALA A 160 -2.03 2.73 -1.61
CA ALA A 160 -1.29 2.66 -0.35
C ALA A 160 -0.08 3.62 -0.33
N LEU A 161 0.62 3.80 -1.45
CA LEU A 161 1.67 4.81 -1.59
C LEU A 161 1.12 6.24 -1.46
N GLU A 162 -0.03 6.51 -2.10
CA GLU A 162 -0.74 7.79 -2.00
C GLU A 162 -1.12 8.10 -0.54
N TRP A 163 -1.62 7.11 0.22
CA TRP A 163 -1.92 7.27 1.64
C TRP A 163 -0.67 7.43 2.50
N ALA A 164 0.38 6.66 2.20
CA ALA A 164 1.61 6.69 2.96
C ALA A 164 2.25 8.08 2.91
N MET A 165 2.23 8.71 1.73
CA MET A 165 2.77 10.06 1.51
C MET A 165 2.34 11.03 2.60
N ASP A 166 1.07 11.03 3.05
CA ASP A 166 0.57 11.97 4.06
C ASP A 166 1.24 11.83 5.44
N GLY A 167 1.79 10.65 5.75
CA GLY A 167 2.36 10.29 7.06
C GLY A 167 3.88 10.14 7.10
N LEU A 168 4.58 10.37 5.99
CA LEU A 168 6.04 10.23 5.91
C LEU A 168 6.76 11.50 6.42
N GLU A 169 6.76 11.70 7.74
CA GLU A 169 7.41 12.81 8.45
C GLU A 169 8.85 13.10 7.97
N PHE A 170 9.64 12.09 7.64
CA PHE A 170 11.05 12.24 7.21
C PHE A 170 11.26 11.91 5.72
N GLY A 171 10.18 11.78 4.96
CA GLY A 171 10.20 11.47 3.54
C GLY A 171 10.38 9.97 3.24
N THR A 172 11.07 9.65 2.15
CA THR A 172 11.19 8.28 1.62
C THR A 172 11.77 7.28 2.62
N THR A 173 11.18 6.10 2.67
CA THR A 173 11.60 5.01 3.56
C THR A 173 12.15 3.80 2.82
N HIS A 174 12.74 2.87 3.57
CA HIS A 174 13.19 1.59 3.04
C HIS A 174 12.05 0.75 2.45
N ALA A 175 10.81 0.89 2.94
CA ALA A 175 9.67 0.16 2.38
C ALA A 175 9.45 0.51 0.91
N GLN A 176 9.50 1.81 0.57
CA GLN A 176 9.41 2.28 -0.82
C GLN A 176 10.61 1.82 -1.65
N ALA A 177 11.82 1.87 -1.08
CA ALA A 177 13.04 1.47 -1.77
C ALA A 177 13.12 -0.05 -2.02
N ALA A 178 12.58 -0.88 -1.14
CA ALA A 178 12.57 -2.35 -1.28
C ALA A 178 11.40 -2.86 -2.13
N ALA A 179 10.34 -2.07 -2.30
CA ALA A 179 9.16 -2.46 -3.06
C ALA A 179 9.42 -2.97 -4.48
N PRO A 180 10.26 -2.34 -5.34
CA PRO A 180 10.53 -2.91 -6.67
C PRO A 180 11.19 -4.29 -6.60
N ASP A 181 12.01 -4.58 -5.58
CA ASP A 181 12.62 -5.91 -5.40
C ASP A 181 11.58 -6.96 -4.96
N TRP A 182 10.62 -6.58 -4.11
CA TRP A 182 9.45 -7.41 -3.79
C TRP A 182 8.59 -7.69 -5.03
N LEU A 183 8.38 -6.68 -5.88
CA LEU A 183 7.65 -6.86 -7.15
C LEU A 183 8.45 -7.71 -8.15
N ALA A 184 9.78 -7.62 -8.14
CA ALA A 184 10.64 -8.52 -8.90
C ALA A 184 10.48 -9.96 -8.40
N LEU A 185 10.46 -10.21 -7.09
CA LEU A 185 10.15 -11.53 -6.52
C LEU A 185 8.77 -12.02 -6.96
N ARG A 186 7.74 -11.17 -6.89
CA ARG A 186 6.39 -11.48 -7.40
C ARG A 186 6.40 -11.94 -8.85
N SER A 187 7.24 -11.33 -9.69
CA SER A 187 7.35 -11.70 -11.11
C SER A 187 7.89 -13.11 -11.34
N THR A 188 8.63 -13.66 -10.36
CA THR A 188 9.16 -15.04 -10.42
C THR A 188 8.13 -16.11 -10.03
N ILE A 189 7.06 -15.72 -9.34
CA ILE A 189 5.98 -16.62 -8.90
C ILE A 189 5.04 -16.90 -10.07
N ALA A 190 4.69 -18.17 -10.29
CA ALA A 190 3.85 -18.59 -11.41
C ALA A 190 2.50 -17.86 -11.43
N ALA A 191 2.05 -17.41 -12.60
CA ALA A 191 0.81 -16.64 -12.74
C ALA A 191 -0.45 -17.38 -12.24
N GLY A 192 -0.42 -18.73 -12.21
CA GLY A 192 -1.51 -19.54 -11.67
C GLY A 192 -1.57 -19.60 -10.15
N ASP A 193 -0.57 -19.06 -9.45
CA ASP A 193 -0.50 -19.03 -7.99
C ASP A 193 -0.89 -17.65 -7.45
N ALA A 194 -2.18 -17.33 -7.55
CA ALA A 194 -2.70 -16.02 -7.17
C ALA A 194 -2.40 -15.68 -5.70
N THR A 195 -2.53 -16.66 -4.80
CA THR A 195 -2.27 -16.48 -3.37
C THR A 195 -0.82 -16.05 -3.10
N ASP A 196 0.15 -16.78 -3.63
CA ASP A 196 1.57 -16.46 -3.38
C ASP A 196 1.97 -15.16 -4.06
N ARG A 197 1.32 -14.80 -5.18
CA ARG A 197 1.54 -13.52 -5.87
C ARG A 197 0.99 -12.31 -5.11
N LEU A 198 0.10 -12.50 -4.13
CA LEU A 198 -0.35 -11.42 -3.26
C LEU A 198 0.68 -11.10 -2.17
N ILE A 199 1.46 -12.10 -1.70
CA ILE A 199 2.39 -11.96 -0.57
C ILE A 199 3.32 -10.75 -0.76
N PRO A 200 4.03 -10.56 -1.90
CA PRO A 200 4.92 -9.41 -2.03
C PRO A 200 4.20 -8.06 -1.97
N VAL A 201 2.94 -7.98 -2.40
CA VAL A 201 2.15 -6.74 -2.34
C VAL A 201 1.71 -6.48 -0.89
N VAL A 202 1.33 -7.52 -0.16
CA VAL A 202 1.02 -7.46 1.28
C VAL A 202 2.23 -6.97 2.06
N GLU A 203 3.42 -7.51 1.82
CA GLU A 203 4.66 -7.12 2.50
C GLU A 203 4.96 -5.63 2.27
N ILE A 204 4.86 -5.15 1.03
CA ILE A 204 5.09 -3.74 0.72
C ILE A 204 4.10 -2.85 1.50
N ILE A 205 2.80 -3.14 1.40
CA ILE A 205 1.76 -2.33 2.03
C ILE A 205 1.85 -2.39 3.56
N GLY A 206 2.15 -3.56 4.12
CA GLY A 206 2.37 -3.75 5.55
C GLY A 206 3.54 -2.92 6.07
N HIS A 207 4.66 -2.92 5.37
CA HIS A 207 5.82 -2.09 5.74
C HIS A 207 5.55 -0.59 5.58
N LEU A 208 4.85 -0.17 4.52
CA LEU A 208 4.42 1.23 4.36
C LEU A 208 3.51 1.66 5.51
N SER A 209 2.54 0.82 5.88
CA SER A 209 1.63 1.05 7.00
C SER A 209 2.39 1.17 8.32
N TRP A 210 3.36 0.29 8.58
CA TRP A 210 4.20 0.35 9.78
C TRP A 210 5.03 1.63 9.84
N ASP A 211 5.68 2.00 8.73
CA ASP A 211 6.52 3.20 8.66
C ASP A 211 5.72 4.47 8.95
N VAL A 212 4.49 4.55 8.42
CA VAL A 212 3.55 5.65 8.69
C VAL A 212 3.08 5.63 10.14
N LEU A 213 2.73 4.47 10.70
CA LEU A 213 2.32 4.36 12.10
C LEU A 213 3.41 4.83 13.08
N MET A 214 4.68 4.58 12.73
CA MET A 214 5.83 4.96 13.55
C MET A 214 6.20 6.45 13.42
N GLN A 215 5.86 7.09 12.29
CA GLN A 215 6.09 8.52 12.05
C GLN A 215 4.85 9.32 12.47
N LYS A 216 4.99 10.16 13.51
CA LYS A 216 3.84 10.82 14.14
C LYS A 216 3.53 12.19 13.54
N GLY A 217 4.47 12.78 12.80
CA GLY A 217 4.29 14.08 12.15
C GLY A 217 3.69 13.95 10.74
N PRO A 218 2.82 14.88 10.32
CA PRO A 218 2.31 14.89 8.96
C PRO A 218 3.38 15.31 7.95
N PHE A 219 3.32 14.76 6.75
CA PHE A 219 4.01 15.33 5.60
C PHE A 219 3.13 16.43 4.99
N LEU A 220 3.38 17.67 5.39
CA LEU A 220 2.64 18.83 4.88
C LEU A 220 3.22 19.30 3.54
N ILE A 221 2.53 18.96 2.46
CA ILE A 221 2.81 19.52 1.13
C ILE A 221 2.21 20.93 1.06
N PRO A 222 3.00 21.99 0.79
CA PRO A 222 2.49 23.35 0.70
C PRO A 222 1.38 23.48 -0.35
N ALA A 223 0.37 24.30 -0.05
CA ALA A 223 -0.70 24.61 -0.99
C ALA A 223 -0.18 25.43 -2.18
N ASP A 224 0.76 26.34 -1.90
CA ASP A 224 1.41 27.18 -2.90
C ASP A 224 2.19 26.31 -3.90
N GLU A 225 2.04 26.63 -5.18
CA GLU A 225 2.72 25.94 -6.28
C GLU A 225 3.52 26.93 -7.12
N ALA A 226 4.65 26.48 -7.65
CA ALA A 226 5.34 27.21 -8.68
C ALA A 226 4.50 27.18 -9.97
N GLU A 227 4.39 28.32 -10.66
CA GLU A 227 3.66 28.41 -11.94
C GLU A 227 4.33 27.57 -13.04
N GLN A 228 5.66 27.54 -13.03
CA GLN A 228 6.49 26.83 -14.01
C GLN A 228 7.63 26.11 -13.28
N PHE A 229 8.00 24.95 -13.82
CA PHE A 229 9.17 24.21 -13.36
C PHE A 229 10.45 24.88 -13.84
N ASP A 230 11.37 25.14 -12.92
CA ASP A 230 12.73 25.57 -13.19
C ASP A 230 13.69 24.64 -12.45
N ALA A 231 14.52 23.93 -13.22
CA ALA A 231 15.44 22.91 -12.70
C ALA A 231 16.51 23.51 -11.78
N ASP A 232 17.03 24.70 -12.11
CA ASP A 232 18.08 25.34 -11.33
C ASP A 232 17.51 25.86 -10.00
N VAL A 233 16.30 26.44 -10.03
CA VAL A 233 15.59 26.86 -8.81
C VAL A 233 15.25 25.66 -7.93
N PHE A 234 14.81 24.55 -8.53
CA PHE A 234 14.49 23.33 -7.80
C PHE A 234 15.71 22.73 -7.09
N GLU A 235 16.84 22.60 -7.79
CA GLU A 235 18.08 22.11 -7.18
C GLU A 235 18.60 23.04 -6.08
N GLN A 236 18.55 24.35 -6.31
CA GLN A 236 18.98 25.32 -5.31
C GLN A 236 18.08 25.29 -4.08
N ALA A 237 16.77 25.08 -4.25
CA ALA A 237 15.86 24.94 -3.12
C ALA A 237 16.16 23.69 -2.28
N ILE A 238 16.55 22.58 -2.90
CA ILE A 238 17.02 21.38 -2.17
C ILE A 238 18.32 21.69 -1.43
N GLU A 239 19.29 22.32 -2.09
CA GLU A 239 20.59 22.69 -1.50
C GLU A 239 20.45 23.64 -0.30
N ASP A 240 19.51 24.59 -0.38
CA ASP A 240 19.23 25.56 0.68
C ASP A 240 18.32 24.99 1.79
N GLU A 241 17.98 23.69 1.74
CA GLU A 241 17.04 23.01 2.64
C GLU A 241 15.65 23.70 2.67
N ASN A 242 15.28 24.41 1.61
CA ASN A 242 14.01 25.10 1.45
C ASN A 242 12.94 24.13 0.90
N GLU A 243 12.51 23.21 1.77
CA GLU A 243 11.54 22.17 1.44
C GLU A 243 10.25 22.72 0.79
N PRO A 244 9.61 23.82 1.28
CA PRO A 244 8.40 24.32 0.64
C PRO A 244 8.59 24.72 -0.83
N LEU A 245 9.68 25.41 -1.15
CA LEU A 245 9.99 25.80 -2.53
C LEU A 245 10.36 24.57 -3.38
N ALA A 246 11.13 23.63 -2.82
CA ALA A 246 11.50 22.41 -3.51
C ALA A 246 10.26 21.58 -3.89
N LEU A 247 9.31 21.41 -2.97
CA LEU A 247 8.05 20.72 -3.22
C LEU A 247 7.16 21.46 -4.24
N ALA A 248 7.09 22.79 -4.16
CA ALA A 248 6.34 23.60 -5.13
C ALA A 248 6.89 23.43 -6.56
N GLN A 249 8.21 23.41 -6.72
CA GLN A 249 8.88 23.13 -7.99
C GLN A 249 8.69 21.68 -8.45
N ALA A 250 8.83 20.70 -7.55
CA ALA A 250 8.61 19.29 -7.87
C ALA A 250 7.19 19.06 -8.42
N ARG A 251 6.17 19.62 -7.77
CA ARG A 251 4.77 19.55 -8.24
C ARG A 251 4.60 20.20 -9.62
N ALA A 252 5.23 21.35 -9.87
CA ALA A 252 5.21 21.99 -11.19
C ALA A 252 5.85 21.09 -12.26
N GLY A 253 6.96 20.43 -11.94
CA GLY A 253 7.62 19.49 -12.85
C GLY A 253 6.75 18.26 -13.15
N LEU A 254 6.13 17.67 -12.13
CA LEU A 254 5.19 16.55 -12.29
C LEU A 254 4.03 16.90 -13.23
N ARG A 255 3.46 18.11 -13.12
CA ARG A 255 2.40 18.58 -14.03
C ARG A 255 2.91 18.82 -15.46
N ALA A 256 4.11 19.37 -15.61
CA ALA A 256 4.63 19.78 -16.91
C ALA A 256 5.16 18.60 -17.74
N GLY A 257 5.75 17.59 -17.12
CA GLY A 257 6.40 16.49 -17.83
C GLY A 257 6.48 15.16 -17.05
N GLY A 258 5.71 15.00 -15.98
CA GLY A 258 5.74 13.81 -15.12
C GLY A 258 7.07 13.64 -14.37
N GLY A 259 7.25 12.48 -13.74
CA GLY A 259 8.43 12.18 -12.94
C GLY A 259 9.74 12.24 -13.71
N GLN A 260 9.74 11.98 -15.02
CA GLN A 260 10.96 12.03 -15.84
C GLN A 260 11.56 13.43 -15.93
N LEU A 261 10.75 14.48 -15.89
CA LEU A 261 11.25 15.86 -15.93
C LEU A 261 12.09 16.20 -14.67
N LEU A 262 11.79 15.56 -13.55
CA LEU A 262 12.50 15.74 -12.29
C LEU A 262 13.79 14.91 -12.17
N ARG A 263 14.02 13.95 -13.07
CA ARG A 263 15.07 12.93 -12.91
C ARG A 263 16.45 13.53 -12.81
N ALA A 264 16.87 14.29 -13.82
CA ALA A 264 18.23 14.83 -13.86
C ALA A 264 18.54 15.80 -12.69
N PRO A 265 17.63 16.71 -12.29
CA PRO A 265 17.80 17.52 -11.08
C PRO A 265 17.92 16.68 -9.79
N LEU A 266 17.06 15.67 -9.62
CA LEU A 266 17.11 14.78 -8.44
C LEU A 266 18.39 13.93 -8.42
N GLU A 267 18.84 13.43 -9.58
CA GLU A 267 20.12 12.72 -9.72
C GLU A 267 21.28 13.61 -9.26
N ARG A 268 21.32 14.87 -9.72
CA ARG A 268 22.32 15.84 -9.27
C ARG A 268 22.26 16.07 -7.77
N ALA A 269 21.07 16.32 -7.21
CA ALA A 269 20.89 16.54 -5.78
C ALA A 269 21.35 15.33 -4.95
N SER A 270 20.90 14.13 -5.31
CA SER A 270 21.18 12.88 -4.57
C SER A 270 22.66 12.48 -4.54
N LEU A 271 23.44 12.91 -5.53
CA LEU A 271 24.88 12.62 -5.65
C LEU A 271 25.77 13.67 -4.97
N ARG A 272 25.21 14.80 -4.51
CA ARG A 272 25.97 15.80 -3.74
C ARG A 272 26.22 15.30 -2.33
N HIS A 273 27.22 15.90 -1.66
CA HIS A 273 27.48 15.79 -0.21
C HIS A 273 27.59 14.40 0.42
N TYR A 274 27.64 13.33 -0.38
CA TYR A 274 27.53 11.96 0.10
C TYR A 274 26.32 11.77 1.03
N GLN A 275 25.17 12.34 0.64
CA GLN A 275 23.98 12.42 1.47
C GLN A 275 23.50 11.04 1.97
N ASN A 276 23.17 10.97 3.26
CA ASN A 276 22.67 9.76 3.94
C ASN A 276 23.48 8.50 3.63
N PHE A 277 24.82 8.58 3.65
CA PHE A 277 25.70 7.45 3.30
C PHE A 277 25.43 6.83 1.91
N GLY A 278 24.93 7.62 0.96
CA GLY A 278 24.58 7.16 -0.38
C GLY A 278 23.18 6.54 -0.48
N HIS A 279 22.37 6.50 0.59
CA HIS A 279 20.99 6.05 0.48
C HIS A 279 20.17 6.95 -0.45
N SER A 280 20.46 8.26 -0.53
CA SER A 280 19.73 9.18 -1.40
C SER A 280 19.71 8.73 -2.87
N VAL A 281 20.84 8.25 -3.41
CA VAL A 281 20.90 7.76 -4.79
C VAL A 281 20.24 6.38 -4.94
N ILE A 282 20.30 5.53 -3.91
CA ILE A 282 19.60 4.23 -3.89
C ILE A 282 18.08 4.46 -3.92
N TYR A 283 17.57 5.37 -3.08
CA TYR A 283 16.16 5.70 -3.00
C TYR A 283 15.66 6.33 -4.30
N LEU A 284 16.46 7.19 -4.91
CA LEU A 284 16.16 7.76 -6.22
C LEU A 284 16.00 6.66 -7.29
N ASP A 285 16.98 5.78 -7.41
CA ASP A 285 16.96 4.71 -8.42
C ASP A 285 15.75 3.79 -8.21
N LYS A 286 15.52 3.38 -6.95
CA LYS A 286 14.40 2.52 -6.58
C LYS A 286 13.03 3.19 -6.74
N ALA A 287 12.92 4.49 -6.49
CA ALA A 287 11.70 5.25 -6.76
C ALA A 287 11.38 5.28 -8.26
N TYR A 288 12.37 5.48 -9.13
CA TYR A 288 12.15 5.43 -10.58
C TYR A 288 11.90 4.02 -11.11
N GLU A 289 12.54 3.00 -10.55
CA GLU A 289 12.25 1.60 -10.86
C GLU A 289 10.78 1.27 -10.53
N LEU A 290 10.33 1.63 -9.33
CA LEU A 290 8.96 1.41 -8.89
C LEU A 290 7.95 2.21 -9.70
N ALA A 291 8.23 3.48 -10.01
CA ALA A 291 7.40 4.30 -10.89
C ALA A 291 7.30 3.69 -12.30
N GLY A 292 8.37 3.06 -12.80
CA GLY A 292 8.36 2.32 -14.06
C GLY A 292 7.44 1.11 -14.04
N ILE A 293 7.29 0.46 -12.88
CA ILE A 293 6.39 -0.70 -12.69
C ILE A 293 4.93 -0.26 -12.52
N LEU A 294 4.66 0.77 -11.72
CA LEU A 294 3.30 1.22 -11.36
C LEU A 294 2.73 2.26 -12.33
N GLY A 295 3.57 2.89 -13.16
CA GLY A 295 3.20 3.97 -14.05
C GLY A 295 3.12 5.34 -13.37
N GLY A 296 2.95 6.39 -14.18
CA GLY A 296 3.10 7.79 -13.74
C GLY A 296 2.11 8.28 -12.68
N ARG A 297 1.05 7.51 -12.37
CA ARG A 297 0.15 7.82 -11.25
C ARG A 297 0.89 7.78 -9.90
N ALA A 298 1.88 6.90 -9.77
CA ALA A 298 2.68 6.76 -8.55
C ALA A 298 3.74 7.87 -8.39
N ASP A 299 4.04 8.66 -9.43
CA ASP A 299 5.17 9.60 -9.44
C ASP A 299 5.14 10.57 -8.26
N ALA A 300 3.97 11.16 -7.96
CA ALA A 300 3.86 12.12 -6.85
C ALA A 300 4.12 11.45 -5.49
N ALA A 301 3.50 10.29 -5.25
CA ALA A 301 3.62 9.54 -4.01
C ALA A 301 5.05 8.99 -3.77
N LEU A 302 5.85 8.86 -4.82
CA LEU A 302 7.24 8.39 -4.74
C LEU A 302 8.24 9.56 -4.67
N LEU A 303 8.06 10.59 -5.50
CA LEU A 303 9.06 11.63 -5.69
C LEU A 303 8.92 12.78 -4.68
N LEU A 304 7.72 13.08 -4.18
CA LEU A 304 7.56 14.15 -3.17
C LEU A 304 8.18 13.76 -1.82
N PRO A 305 8.00 12.53 -1.28
CA PRO A 305 8.74 12.11 -0.09
C PRO A 305 10.25 12.11 -0.31
N LEU A 306 10.72 11.80 -1.53
CA LEU A 306 12.14 11.82 -1.84
C LEU A 306 12.71 13.23 -1.80
N VAL A 307 11.99 14.22 -2.36
CA VAL A 307 12.36 15.64 -2.26
C VAL A 307 12.49 16.08 -0.81
N ARG A 308 11.52 15.71 0.04
CA ARG A 308 11.58 15.97 1.48
C ARG A 308 12.82 15.34 2.11
N SER A 309 13.09 14.06 1.85
CA SER A 309 14.30 13.40 2.37
C SER A 309 15.57 14.11 1.93
N LEU A 310 15.66 14.59 0.69
CA LEU A 310 16.83 15.32 0.19
C LEU A 310 17.01 16.68 0.88
N CYS A 311 15.92 17.36 1.26
CA CYS A 311 15.99 18.61 2.04
C CYS A 311 16.36 18.39 3.52
N GLN A 312 16.17 17.18 4.06
CA GLN A 312 16.38 16.87 5.47
C GLN A 312 17.59 15.96 5.73
N THR A 313 18.27 15.52 4.67
CA THR A 313 19.30 14.51 4.75
C THR A 313 20.58 15.02 5.41
N ALA A 314 21.26 14.13 6.14
CA ALA A 314 22.57 14.44 6.70
C ALA A 314 23.60 14.65 5.58
N ARG A 315 24.34 15.76 5.69
CA ARG A 315 25.53 16.03 4.87
C ARG A 315 26.75 15.32 5.46
N GLU A 316 26.94 14.08 5.03
CA GLU A 316 28.03 13.23 5.52
C GLU A 316 29.41 13.82 5.21
N ASP A 317 29.55 14.58 4.12
CA ASP A 317 30.79 15.30 3.79
C ASP A 317 31.23 16.33 4.85
N LEU A 318 30.33 16.76 5.74
CA LEU A 318 30.64 17.63 6.89
C LEU A 318 31.04 16.86 8.15
N ILE A 319 30.81 15.55 8.20
CA ILE A 319 31.12 14.74 9.38
C ILE A 319 32.65 14.54 9.49
N PRO A 320 33.26 14.69 10.68
CA PRO A 320 34.72 14.63 10.85
C PRO A 320 35.38 13.37 10.26
N GLU A 321 34.69 12.23 10.34
CA GLU A 321 35.10 10.93 9.81
C GLU A 321 35.19 10.92 8.27
N PHE A 322 34.40 11.76 7.60
CA PHE A 322 34.30 11.87 6.13
C PHE A 322 34.86 13.17 5.56
N ARG A 323 35.53 14.00 6.38
CA ARG A 323 36.16 15.27 5.94
C ARG A 323 37.12 15.16 4.75
N ALA A 324 37.60 13.95 4.43
CA ALA A 324 38.47 13.67 3.29
C ALA A 324 37.70 13.50 1.97
N TYR A 325 36.37 13.31 2.02
CA TYR A 325 35.52 13.10 0.84
C TYR A 325 35.53 14.29 -0.11
N GLY A 326 35.23 15.50 0.37
CA GLY A 326 35.21 16.71 -0.47
C GLY A 326 36.52 16.94 -1.25
N PRO A 327 37.69 16.94 -0.58
CA PRO A 327 38.99 17.02 -1.27
C PRO A 327 39.25 15.87 -2.23
N ALA A 328 38.84 14.64 -1.90
CA ALA A 328 39.01 13.48 -2.79
C ALA A 328 38.15 13.60 -4.06
N LEU A 329 36.91 14.07 -3.93
CA LEU A 329 36.00 14.32 -5.05
C LEU A 329 36.51 15.46 -5.93
N ALA A 330 36.95 16.57 -5.35
CA ALA A 330 37.53 17.69 -6.11
C ALA A 330 38.80 17.31 -6.88
N ALA A 331 39.55 16.32 -6.36
CA ALA A 331 40.74 15.78 -7.01
C ALA A 331 40.45 14.60 -7.95
N TRP A 332 39.18 14.23 -8.17
CA TRP A 332 38.79 13.16 -9.08
C TRP A 332 38.83 13.65 -10.54
N ASP A 333 39.85 13.22 -11.29
CA ASP A 333 40.08 13.63 -12.68
C ASP A 333 39.71 12.55 -13.72
N GLY A 334 39.34 11.35 -13.28
CA GLY A 334 39.01 10.23 -14.16
C GLY A 334 40.19 9.62 -14.93
N THR A 335 41.44 9.89 -14.54
CA THR A 335 42.64 9.44 -15.25
C THR A 335 43.43 8.33 -14.55
N GLY A 336 43.06 8.01 -13.30
CA GLY A 336 43.74 7.00 -12.49
C GLY A 336 43.57 5.59 -13.05
N MET A 337 44.66 4.86 -13.23
CA MET A 337 44.67 3.54 -13.87
C MET A 337 45.00 2.38 -12.92
N ASP A 338 45.17 2.67 -11.63
CA ASP A 338 45.48 1.66 -10.63
C ASP A 338 44.30 0.69 -10.46
N ALA A 339 44.61 -0.51 -9.96
CA ALA A 339 43.64 -1.56 -9.64
C ALA A 339 43.97 -2.12 -8.25
N PRO A 340 43.59 -1.41 -7.16
CA PRO A 340 43.93 -1.80 -5.81
C PRO A 340 43.25 -3.13 -5.44
N ASP A 341 44.01 -4.04 -4.85
CA ASP A 341 43.47 -5.29 -4.31
C ASP A 341 42.46 -5.01 -3.18
N PRO A 342 41.33 -5.74 -3.05
CA PRO A 342 40.38 -5.53 -1.95
C PRO A 342 41.00 -5.59 -0.55
N GLY A 343 42.03 -6.42 -0.35
CA GLY A 343 42.79 -6.51 0.89
C GLY A 343 43.57 -5.23 1.21
N SER A 344 43.89 -4.41 0.20
CA SER A 344 44.58 -3.13 0.38
C SER A 344 43.73 -2.11 1.14
N PHE A 345 42.40 -2.23 1.16
CA PHE A 345 41.53 -1.34 1.93
C PHE A 345 41.48 -1.70 3.42
N ARG A 346 41.81 -2.93 3.79
CA ARG A 346 41.64 -3.44 5.15
C ARG A 346 42.55 -2.69 6.14
N GLY A 347 41.95 -2.19 7.21
CA GLY A 347 42.66 -1.47 8.28
C GLY A 347 43.10 -0.04 7.93
N LYS A 348 42.71 0.47 6.75
CA LYS A 348 42.94 1.87 6.37
C LYS A 348 41.85 2.77 6.92
N GLY A 349 42.21 3.98 7.34
CA GLY A 349 41.25 5.05 7.58
C GLY A 349 40.68 5.59 6.27
N VAL A 350 39.58 6.34 6.37
CA VAL A 350 38.81 6.88 5.22
C VAL A 350 39.68 7.64 4.21
N ASP A 351 40.56 8.53 4.66
CA ASP A 351 41.46 9.30 3.76
C ASP A 351 42.39 8.39 2.93
N ALA A 352 42.99 7.38 3.57
CA ALA A 352 43.88 6.44 2.88
C ALA A 352 43.10 5.53 1.92
N ALA A 353 41.88 5.14 2.26
CA ALA A 353 40.99 4.40 1.37
C ALA A 353 40.59 5.26 0.15
N LEU A 354 40.19 6.52 0.35
CA LEU A 354 39.81 7.43 -0.74
C LEU A 354 40.97 7.73 -1.70
N LYS A 355 42.22 7.74 -1.22
CA LYS A 355 43.42 7.85 -2.09
C LYS A 355 43.56 6.65 -3.03
N LEU A 356 43.31 5.44 -2.55
CA LEU A 356 43.31 4.23 -3.40
C LEU A 356 42.16 4.27 -4.43
N VAL A 357 40.97 4.69 -3.99
CA VAL A 357 39.81 4.89 -4.86
C VAL A 357 40.14 5.88 -5.99
N ARG A 358 40.70 7.04 -5.64
CA ARG A 358 41.08 8.07 -6.61
C ARG A 358 42.17 7.61 -7.59
N ALA A 359 43.13 6.81 -7.13
CA ALA A 359 44.16 6.26 -8.00
C ALA A 359 43.59 5.35 -9.12
N SER A 360 42.34 4.90 -8.96
CA SER A 360 41.59 4.07 -9.91
C SER A 360 40.52 4.86 -10.68
N SER A 361 40.57 6.20 -10.68
CA SER A 361 39.47 7.05 -11.16
C SER A 361 39.07 6.87 -12.63
N GLY A 362 40.01 6.44 -13.48
CA GLY A 362 39.81 6.05 -14.88
C GLY A 362 39.52 4.57 -15.10
N ARG A 363 39.64 3.74 -14.05
CA ARG A 363 39.40 2.30 -14.06
C ARG A 363 38.35 1.91 -13.01
N ARG A 364 37.19 2.57 -13.06
CA ARG A 364 36.12 2.45 -12.04
C ARG A 364 35.69 1.02 -11.73
N GLN A 365 35.66 0.13 -12.74
CA GLN A 365 35.33 -1.28 -12.55
C GLN A 365 36.33 -2.04 -11.68
N ALA A 366 37.56 -1.54 -11.50
CA ALA A 366 38.55 -2.16 -10.61
C ALA A 366 38.25 -1.92 -9.12
N LEU A 367 37.23 -1.10 -8.80
CA LEU A 367 36.77 -0.83 -7.43
C LEU A 367 35.57 -1.70 -7.02
N TYR A 368 34.99 -2.45 -7.96
CA TYR A 368 33.90 -3.41 -7.76
C TYR A 368 34.44 -4.82 -7.99
#